data_AF-A0A1Y5SFH6-F1
#
_entry.id   AF-A0A1Y5SFH6-F1
#
_cell.length_a   1.000
_cell.length_b   1.000
_cell.length_c   1.000
_cell.angle_alpha   90.00
_cell.angle_beta   90.00
_cell.angle_gamma   90.00
#
_symmetry.space_group_name_H-M   'P 1'
#
loop_
_entity.id
_entity.type
_entity.pdbx_description
1 polymer ?
#
loop_
_entity_poly.entity_id
_entity_poly.type
_entity_poly.pdbx_seq_one_letter_code
_entity_poly.pdbx_strand_id
1 'polypeptide(L)'
;MTPLYFELHRLMCAPFEWGRSDCMTALADWILRVRGVDPLATVRLTYQSASEAERLYGWLSRPVQSVDHYFVPCGLGMTAAPVRGDVGIVQVRGGGHAVGGICLGENWAFRSEDRGVVTVKPKFVSVLGAWEVGYVDP
;
A
#
# COMPACT_ATOMS: atom_id res chain seq x y z
N MET A 1 -8.45 -16.13 -12.34
CA MET A 1 -8.33 -14.96 -11.44
C MET A 1 -6.88 -14.92 -10.95
N THR A 2 -6.14 -13.85 -11.18
CA THR A 2 -4.70 -13.79 -10.83
C THR A 2 -4.51 -13.64 -9.32
N PRO A 3 -3.34 -14.02 -8.75
CA PRO A 3 -3.02 -13.80 -7.33
C PRO A 3 -3.25 -12.36 -6.86
N LEU A 4 -2.97 -11.38 -7.73
CA LEU A 4 -3.22 -9.96 -7.45
C LEU A 4 -4.71 -9.68 -7.16
N TYR A 5 -5.62 -10.15 -8.03
CA TYR A 5 -7.05 -9.95 -7.81
C TYR A 5 -7.60 -10.77 -6.63
N PHE A 6 -7.03 -11.93 -6.35
CA PHE A 6 -7.36 -12.67 -5.13
C PHE A 6 -7.02 -11.85 -3.87
N GLU A 7 -5.87 -11.18 -3.86
CA GLU A 7 -5.48 -10.30 -2.75
C GLU A 7 -6.44 -9.12 -2.59
N LEU A 8 -6.83 -8.47 -3.70
CA LEU A 8 -7.82 -7.40 -3.64
C LEU A 8 -9.17 -7.88 -3.08
N HIS A 9 -9.66 -9.03 -3.51
CA HIS A 9 -10.91 -9.60 -2.98
C HIS A 9 -10.78 -9.97 -1.50
N ARG A 10 -9.63 -10.50 -1.07
CA ARG A 10 -9.35 -10.75 0.35
C ARG A 10 -9.44 -9.45 1.17
N LEU A 11 -8.81 -8.38 0.68
CA LEU A 11 -8.86 -7.06 1.31
C LEU A 11 -10.29 -6.50 1.34
N MET A 12 -11.10 -6.71 0.29
CA MET A 12 -12.50 -6.26 0.29
C MET A 12 -13.34 -6.90 1.40
N CYS A 13 -13.05 -8.14 1.78
CA CYS A 13 -13.81 -8.88 2.79
C CYS A 13 -13.30 -8.69 4.22
N ALA A 14 -12.08 -8.18 4.40
CA ALA A 14 -11.53 -7.93 5.74
C ALA A 14 -12.19 -6.69 6.36
N PRO A 15 -12.35 -6.57 7.68
CA PRO A 15 -12.64 -5.28 8.32
C PRO A 15 -11.46 -4.32 8.13
N PHE A 16 -11.71 -3.00 8.15
CA PHE A 16 -10.63 -2.02 8.22
C PHE A 16 -10.24 -1.82 9.68
N GLU A 17 -8.98 -2.07 10.01
CA GLU A 17 -8.43 -1.90 11.35
C GLU A 17 -7.01 -1.34 11.25
N TRP A 18 -6.77 -0.17 11.84
CA TRP A 18 -5.44 0.42 11.95
C TRP A 18 -4.48 -0.58 12.62
N GLY A 19 -3.30 -0.79 12.04
CA GLY A 19 -2.29 -1.71 12.55
C GLY A 19 -2.48 -3.16 12.13
N ARG A 20 -3.57 -3.47 11.42
CA ARG A 20 -3.93 -4.85 11.03
C ARG A 20 -4.31 -4.97 9.57
N SER A 21 -5.24 -4.16 9.11
CA SER A 21 -5.88 -4.25 7.78
C SER A 21 -6.19 -2.87 7.20
N ASP A 22 -5.24 -1.95 7.33
CA ASP A 22 -5.29 -0.60 6.75
C ASP A 22 -4.52 -0.52 5.42
N CYS A 23 -4.36 0.70 4.90
CA CYS A 23 -3.68 0.93 3.62
C CYS A 23 -2.20 0.54 3.63
N MET A 24 -1.48 0.67 4.75
CA MET A 24 -0.06 0.32 4.83
C MET A 24 0.13 -1.17 5.05
N THR A 25 -0.66 -1.79 5.95
CA THR A 25 -0.58 -3.24 6.14
C THR A 25 -1.07 -4.01 4.92
N ALA A 26 -1.98 -3.46 4.11
CA ALA A 26 -2.35 -4.04 2.82
C ALA A 26 -1.16 -4.15 1.84
N LEU A 27 -0.27 -3.15 1.80
CA LEU A 27 0.97 -3.24 1.00
C LEU A 27 1.87 -4.34 1.55
N ALA A 28 2.05 -4.36 2.87
CA ALA A 28 2.91 -5.32 3.53
C ALA A 28 2.41 -6.77 3.35
N ASP A 29 1.10 -7.00 3.43
CA ASP A 29 0.48 -8.30 3.15
C ASP A 29 0.73 -8.76 1.70
N TRP A 30 0.61 -7.84 0.74
CA TRP A 30 0.89 -8.14 -0.66
C TRP A 30 2.37 -8.46 -0.89
N ILE A 31 3.28 -7.66 -0.33
CA ILE A 31 4.73 -7.89 -0.41
C ILE A 31 5.09 -9.23 0.24
N LEU A 32 4.54 -9.54 1.42
CA LEU A 32 4.73 -10.82 2.09
C LEU A 32 4.28 -11.99 1.20
N ARG A 33 3.14 -11.85 0.51
CA ARG A 33 2.65 -12.90 -0.39
C ARG A 33 3.56 -13.13 -1.59
N VAL A 34 4.10 -12.06 -2.19
CA VAL A 34 4.94 -12.15 -3.39
C VAL A 34 6.39 -12.51 -3.07
N ARG A 35 6.94 -11.95 -1.99
CA ARG A 35 8.38 -11.98 -1.66
C ARG A 35 8.71 -12.79 -0.43
N GLY A 36 7.73 -13.23 0.36
CA GLY A 36 7.95 -13.96 1.60
C GLY A 36 8.53 -13.11 2.74
N VAL A 37 8.56 -11.78 2.60
CA VAL A 37 9.06 -10.85 3.60
C VAL A 37 8.00 -9.81 3.93
N ASP A 38 7.79 -9.56 5.22
CA ASP A 38 6.84 -8.56 5.72
C ASP A 38 7.59 -7.29 6.15
N PRO A 39 7.54 -6.20 5.36
CA PRO A 39 8.26 -4.98 5.69
C PRO A 39 7.75 -4.30 6.96
N LEU A 40 6.52 -4.59 7.36
CA LEU A 40 5.87 -3.97 8.52
C LEU A 40 5.78 -4.90 9.72
N ALA A 41 6.50 -6.03 9.74
CA ALA A 41 6.43 -7.02 10.82
C ALA A 41 6.63 -6.41 12.22
N THR A 42 7.54 -5.44 12.36
CA THR A 42 7.86 -4.78 13.64
C THR A 42 6.87 -3.67 14.04
N VAL A 43 5.98 -3.27 13.13
CA VAL A 43 5.02 -2.17 13.35
C VAL A 43 3.56 -2.64 13.33
N ARG A 44 3.30 -3.90 13.00
CA ARG A 44 1.95 -4.46 13.11
C ARG A 44 1.48 -4.42 14.56
N LEU A 45 0.20 -4.12 14.76
CA LEU A 45 -0.46 -4.08 16.07
C LEU A 45 0.08 -3.03 17.07
N THR A 46 0.97 -2.13 16.66
CA THR A 46 1.55 -1.11 17.55
C THR A 46 0.80 0.23 17.55
N TYR A 47 -0.22 0.37 16.70
CA TYR A 47 -1.06 1.55 16.55
C TYR A 47 -2.50 1.13 16.26
N GLN A 48 -3.46 1.94 16.70
CA GLN A 48 -4.89 1.64 16.58
C GLN A 48 -5.71 2.80 16.00
N SER A 49 -5.05 3.88 15.57
CA SER A 49 -5.69 5.02 14.93
C SER A 49 -4.76 5.78 14.00
N ALA A 50 -5.33 6.60 13.11
CA ALA A 50 -4.60 7.48 12.20
C ALA A 50 -3.62 8.44 12.91
N SER A 51 -3.98 8.94 14.10
CA SER A 51 -3.15 9.88 14.86
C SER A 51 -1.94 9.19 15.50
N GLU A 52 -2.10 7.95 15.95
CA GLU A 52 -0.98 7.13 16.45
C GLU A 52 -0.06 6.70 15.33
N ALA A 53 -0.65 6.25 14.22
CA ALA A 53 0.01 5.98 12.95
C ALA A 53 0.94 7.14 12.54
N GLU A 54 0.39 8.35 12.52
CA GLU A 54 1.16 9.55 12.20
C GLU A 54 2.23 9.85 13.24
N ARG A 55 1.90 9.81 14.54
CA ARG A 55 2.85 10.12 15.61
C ARG A 55 4.04 9.17 15.66
N LEU A 56 3.80 7.88 15.47
CA LEU A 56 4.82 6.83 15.59
C LEU A 56 5.62 6.66 14.31
N TYR A 57 4.98 6.83 13.15
CA TYR A 57 5.55 6.39 11.87
C TYR A 57 5.51 7.44 10.76
N GLY A 58 4.80 8.56 10.94
CA GLY A 58 4.78 9.66 9.96
C GLY A 58 4.08 9.31 8.64
N TRP A 59 3.15 8.35 8.65
CA TRP A 59 2.50 7.87 7.43
C TRP A 59 1.63 8.90 6.71
N LEU A 60 1.27 10.02 7.35
CA LEU A 60 0.48 11.08 6.74
C LEU A 60 1.36 12.26 6.33
N SER A 61 2.28 12.70 7.19
CA SER A 61 3.12 13.86 6.92
C SER A 61 4.32 13.57 6.01
N ARG A 62 4.91 12.37 6.12
CA ARG A 62 6.10 11.97 5.37
C ARG A 62 5.97 10.56 4.78
N PRO A 63 4.86 10.25 4.09
CA PRO A 63 4.48 8.89 3.70
C PRO A 63 5.58 8.18 2.90
N VAL A 64 6.19 8.87 1.93
CA VAL A 64 7.22 8.27 1.07
C VAL A 64 8.47 7.91 1.87
N GLN A 65 8.98 8.85 2.67
CA GLN A 65 10.17 8.61 3.49
C GLN A 65 9.92 7.51 4.53
N SER A 66 8.74 7.52 5.15
CA SER A 66 8.35 6.52 6.13
C SER A 66 8.24 5.13 5.53
N VAL A 67 7.61 4.97 4.36
CA VAL A 67 7.52 3.67 3.67
C VAL A 67 8.88 3.21 3.19
N ASP A 68 9.69 4.11 2.62
CA ASP A 68 11.03 3.77 2.13
C ASP A 68 11.93 3.19 3.23
N HIS A 69 11.84 3.75 4.44
CA HIS A 69 12.55 3.25 5.63
C HIS A 69 12.28 1.76 5.92
N TYR A 70 11.07 1.28 5.68
CA TYR A 70 10.69 -0.13 5.89
C TYR A 70 10.89 -1.01 4.66
N PHE A 71 10.77 -0.45 3.45
CA PHE A 71 10.77 -1.22 2.21
C PHE A 71 12.18 -1.50 1.70
N VAL A 72 13.11 -0.54 1.84
CA VAL A 72 14.51 -0.70 1.40
C VAL A 72 15.21 -1.87 2.10
N PRO A 73 15.11 -2.06 3.44
CA PRO A 73 15.70 -3.23 4.10
C PRO A 73 15.17 -4.59 3.60
N CYS A 74 13.97 -4.61 3.01
CA CYS A 74 13.38 -5.81 2.41
C CYS A 74 13.79 -6.02 0.95
N GLY A 75 14.66 -5.17 0.40
CA GLY A 75 15.16 -5.27 -0.97
C GLY A 75 14.17 -4.77 -2.02
N LEU A 76 13.23 -3.90 -1.66
CA LEU A 76 12.36 -3.22 -2.62
C LEU A 76 13.03 -1.94 -3.12
N GLY A 77 13.20 -1.82 -4.43
CA GLY A 77 13.77 -0.63 -5.08
C GLY A 77 12.69 0.36 -5.48
N MET A 78 12.95 1.66 -5.34
CA MET A 78 12.05 2.69 -5.88
C MET A 78 12.03 2.64 -7.42
N THR A 79 10.86 2.90 -8.01
CA THR A 79 10.69 2.99 -9.47
C THR A 79 9.86 4.20 -9.87
N ALA A 80 10.21 4.77 -11.02
CA ALA A 80 9.45 5.84 -11.66
C ALA A 80 8.40 5.30 -12.65
N ALA A 81 8.45 4.01 -12.98
CA ALA A 81 7.58 3.36 -13.95
C ALA A 81 6.93 2.11 -13.32
N PRO A 82 6.06 2.27 -12.30
CA PRO A 82 5.47 1.15 -11.60
C PRO A 82 4.63 0.30 -12.57
N VAL A 83 4.87 -1.00 -12.53
CA VAL A 83 4.12 -1.98 -13.31
C VAL A 83 3.07 -2.65 -12.44
N ARG A 84 2.26 -3.50 -13.06
CA ARG A 84 1.23 -4.26 -12.35
C ARG A 84 1.86 -5.13 -11.26
N GLY A 85 1.29 -5.05 -10.06
CA GLY A 85 1.76 -5.72 -8.86
C GLY A 85 2.75 -4.90 -8.02
N ASP A 86 3.26 -3.78 -8.54
CA ASP A 86 4.06 -2.86 -7.73
C ASP A 86 3.20 -2.12 -6.70
N VAL A 87 3.85 -1.55 -5.70
CA VAL A 87 3.20 -0.82 -4.61
C VAL A 87 3.65 0.63 -4.61
N GLY A 88 2.87 1.51 -4.01
CA GLY A 88 3.23 2.91 -3.95
C GLY A 88 2.41 3.73 -2.99
N ILE A 89 2.91 4.93 -2.74
CA ILE A 89 2.18 6.00 -2.09
C ILE A 89 1.54 6.85 -3.18
N VAL A 90 0.22 6.93 -3.16
CA VAL A 90 -0.57 7.70 -4.11
C VAL A 90 -1.46 8.70 -3.38
N GLN A 91 -1.76 9.80 -4.04
CA GLN A 91 -2.71 10.79 -3.56
C GLN A 91 -3.79 11.01 -4.63
N VAL A 92 -5.06 10.92 -4.23
CA VAL A 92 -6.17 11.22 -5.13
C VAL A 92 -6.19 12.73 -5.42
N ARG A 93 -6.26 13.10 -6.69
CA ARG A 93 -6.35 14.50 -7.11
C ARG A 93 -7.68 15.09 -6.66
N GLY A 94 -7.63 16.29 -6.09
CA GLY A 94 -8.82 17.00 -5.61
C GLY A 94 -9.17 16.74 -4.14
N GLY A 95 -8.40 15.95 -3.39
CA GLY A 95 -8.51 15.90 -1.93
C GLY A 95 -7.93 14.63 -1.28
N GLY A 96 -7.75 14.69 0.04
CA GLY A 96 -7.33 13.56 0.88
C GLY A 96 -5.82 13.49 1.17
N HIS A 97 -5.48 12.70 2.19
CA HIS A 97 -4.09 12.33 2.49
C HIS A 97 -3.56 11.33 1.46
N ALA A 98 -2.24 11.21 1.38
CA ALA A 98 -1.62 10.14 0.63
C ALA A 98 -1.94 8.78 1.27
N VAL A 99 -2.10 7.76 0.44
CA VAL A 99 -2.48 6.40 0.84
C VAL A 99 -1.54 5.38 0.19
N GLY A 100 -1.34 4.25 0.85
CA GLY A 100 -0.70 3.09 0.24
C GLY A 100 -1.62 2.42 -0.77
N GLY A 101 -1.13 2.16 -1.98
CA GLY A 101 -1.86 1.43 -3.03
C GLY A 101 -1.01 0.43 -3.80
N ILE A 102 -1.70 -0.50 -4.46
CA ILE A 102 -1.15 -1.51 -5.37
C ILE A 102 -1.48 -1.10 -6.81
N CYS A 103 -0.45 -1.06 -7.66
CA CYS A 103 -0.59 -0.81 -9.09
C CYS A 103 -1.20 -2.04 -9.78
N LEU A 104 -2.30 -1.85 -10.49
CA LEU A 104 -2.97 -2.89 -11.28
C LEU A 104 -2.60 -2.83 -12.77
N GLY A 105 -1.62 -2.00 -13.14
CA GLY A 105 -1.29 -1.62 -14.51
C GLY A 105 -2.11 -0.43 -14.97
N GLU A 106 -3.43 -0.60 -15.14
CA GLU A 106 -4.31 0.48 -15.61
C GLU A 106 -5.03 1.27 -14.51
N ASN A 107 -4.87 0.87 -13.25
CA ASN A 107 -5.53 1.46 -12.09
C ASN A 107 -4.63 1.34 -10.86
N TRP A 108 -4.93 2.12 -9.83
CA TRP A 108 -4.40 1.95 -8.48
C TRP A 108 -5.51 1.46 -7.57
N ALA A 109 -5.23 0.40 -6.81
CA ALA A 109 -6.11 -0.12 -5.78
C ALA A 109 -5.56 0.25 -4.41
N PHE A 110 -6.39 0.78 -3.53
CA PHE A 110 -5.97 1.05 -2.16
C PHE A 110 -7.12 0.80 -1.19
N ARG A 111 -6.74 0.58 0.06
CA ARG A 111 -7.67 0.32 1.14
C ARG A 111 -8.16 1.64 1.74
N SER A 112 -9.47 1.84 1.74
CA SER A 112 -10.18 2.95 2.39
C SER A 112 -10.83 2.49 3.69
N GLU A 113 -10.87 3.39 4.66
CA GLU A 113 -11.52 3.16 5.97
C GLU A 113 -13.03 2.97 5.83
N ASP A 114 -13.68 3.74 4.96
CA ASP A 114 -15.14 3.81 4.79
C ASP A 114 -15.68 3.03 3.58
N ARG A 115 -14.82 2.69 2.60
CA ARG A 115 -15.23 2.19 1.27
C ARG A 115 -14.64 0.83 0.90
N GLY A 116 -13.95 0.17 1.81
CA GLY A 116 -13.27 -1.10 1.52
C GLY A 116 -12.11 -0.89 0.55
N VAL A 117 -12.03 -1.65 -0.55
CA VAL A 117 -11.01 -1.45 -1.58
C VAL A 117 -11.56 -0.54 -2.68
N VAL A 118 -10.88 0.56 -2.93
CA VAL A 118 -11.21 1.51 -4.01
C VAL A 118 -10.21 1.33 -5.13
N THR A 119 -10.70 1.34 -6.38
CA THR A 119 -9.85 1.38 -7.57
C THR A 119 -10.01 2.70 -8.30
N VAL A 120 -8.90 3.32 -8.66
CA VAL A 120 -8.87 4.66 -9.25
C VAL A 120 -7.99 4.65 -10.50
N LYS A 121 -8.45 5.31 -11.57
CA LYS A 121 -7.68 5.46 -12.81
C LYS A 121 -6.44 6.35 -12.57
N PRO A 122 -5.28 6.08 -13.20
CA PRO A 122 -4.03 6.82 -13.03
C PRO A 122 -4.17 8.34 -13.19
N LYS A 123 -5.04 8.79 -14.11
CA LYS A 123 -5.30 10.22 -14.33
C LYS A 123 -5.88 10.95 -13.12
N PHE A 124 -6.44 10.24 -12.14
CA PHE A 124 -6.99 10.83 -10.91
C PHE A 124 -6.06 10.67 -9.71
N VAL A 125 -4.86 10.11 -9.88
CA VAL A 125 -3.89 9.97 -8.79
C VAL A 125 -2.56 10.63 -9.15
N SER A 126 -1.91 11.18 -8.13
CA SER A 126 -0.50 11.55 -8.16
C SER A 126 0.28 10.46 -7.43
N VAL A 127 1.26 9.85 -8.10
CA VAL A 127 2.18 8.89 -7.48
C VAL A 127 3.29 9.68 -6.80
N LEU A 128 3.39 9.57 -5.47
CA LEU A 128 4.41 10.26 -4.68
C LEU A 128 5.69 9.43 -4.55
N GLY A 129 5.54 8.10 -4.56
CA GLY A 129 6.62 7.12 -4.58
C GLY A 129 6.08 5.75 -4.93
N ALA A 130 6.87 4.92 -5.60
CA ALA A 130 6.51 3.54 -5.92
C ALA A 130 7.72 2.63 -5.79
N TRP A 131 7.49 1.36 -5.49
CA TRP A 131 8.52 0.36 -5.27
C TRP A 131 8.21 -0.92 -6.04
N GLU A 132 9.27 -1.49 -6.62
CA GLU A 132 9.21 -2.72 -7.39
C GLU A 132 9.02 -3.91 -6.46
N VAL A 133 7.92 -4.63 -6.65
CA VAL A 133 7.63 -5.86 -5.90
C VAL A 133 8.19 -7.08 -6.65
N GLY A 134 8.31 -7.01 -7.97
CA GLY A 134 8.75 -8.14 -8.80
C GLY A 134 7.67 -9.20 -9.00
N TYR A 135 6.40 -8.80 -8.93
CA TYR A 135 5.28 -9.67 -9.29
C TYR A 135 5.24 -9.89 -10.80
N VAL A 136 5.04 -11.14 -11.22
CA VAL A 136 4.83 -11.51 -12.63
C VAL A 136 3.45 -12.14 -12.71
N ASP A 137 2.58 -11.64 -13.59
CA ASP A 137 1.30 -12.30 -13.87
C ASP A 137 1.61 -13.72 -14.42
N PRO A 138 0.97 -14.76 -13.89
CA PRO A 138 1.12 -16.12 -14.40
C PRO A 138 0.51 -16.31 -15.79
#